data_AF-A0A2M7L1P0-F1
#
_entry.id   AF-A0A2M7L1P0-F1
#
_cell.length_a   1.000
_cell.length_b   1.000
_cell.length_c   1.000
_cell.angle_alpha   90.00
_cell.angle_beta   90.00
_cell.angle_gamma   90.00
#
_symmetry.space_group_name_H-M   'P 1'
#
loop_
_entity.id
_entity.type
_entity.pdbx_description
1 polymer ?
#
loop_
_entity_poly.entity_id
_entity_poly.type
_entity_poly.pdbx_seq_one_letter_code
_entity_poly.pdbx_strand_id
1 'polypeptide(L)'
;MRASNQSRQKRGFTLIELLVVIAIIAILAAILFPVFARAREKARQTSCLSGLKQLGLASEMYTQDYDEMLPIGYRGPTWCAVVASWKQEILPYVKNAQLYVCPSTPAGGAVCAATDSIPKTGTFGSNAFWSESGSLATLSLTSFTQPSSTFLIGENGEGGLGC
;
A
#
# COMPACT_ATOMS: atom_id res chain seq x y z
N MET A 1 58.42 5.88 -47.80
CA MET A 1 57.40 5.16 -47.00
C MET A 1 56.02 5.47 -47.58
N ARG A 2 55.35 4.51 -48.24
CA ARG A 2 54.02 4.68 -48.84
C ARG A 2 52.97 4.05 -47.92
N ALA A 3 52.06 4.86 -47.37
CA ALA A 3 50.94 4.37 -46.58
C ALA A 3 49.81 3.91 -47.52
N SER A 4 49.48 2.61 -47.48
CA SER A 4 48.34 2.03 -48.17
C SER A 4 47.05 2.39 -47.44
N ASN A 5 46.26 3.29 -48.03
CA ASN A 5 44.97 3.73 -47.50
C ASN A 5 43.91 2.66 -47.81
N GLN A 6 43.64 1.75 -46.86
CA GLN A 6 42.57 0.75 -47.00
C GLN A 6 41.21 1.44 -46.87
N SER A 7 40.53 1.66 -47.99
CA SER A 7 39.13 2.12 -48.01
C SER A 7 38.24 1.07 -47.34
N ARG A 8 37.82 1.33 -46.10
CA ARG A 8 36.83 0.51 -45.40
C ARG A 8 35.51 0.59 -46.17
N GLN A 9 35.17 -0.47 -46.91
CA GLN A 9 33.89 -0.62 -47.58
C GLN A 9 32.78 -0.44 -46.53
N LYS A 10 32.06 0.69 -46.58
CA LYS A 10 30.91 0.93 -45.72
C LYS A 10 29.79 0.01 -46.19
N ARG A 11 29.51 -1.05 -45.45
CA ARG A 11 28.31 -1.89 -45.65
C ARG A 11 27.08 -1.01 -45.37
N GLY A 12 26.26 -0.76 -46.39
CA GLY A 12 24.98 -0.08 -46.24
C GLY A 12 23.94 -1.03 -45.65
N PHE A 13 23.14 -0.53 -44.71
CA PHE A 13 22.00 -1.27 -44.18
C PHE A 13 20.92 -1.35 -45.26
N THR A 14 20.40 -2.53 -45.55
CA THR A 14 19.29 -2.67 -46.49
C THR A 14 17.98 -2.28 -45.80
N LEU A 15 17.03 -1.71 -46.55
CA LEU A 15 15.74 -1.26 -46.01
C LEU A 15 14.96 -2.44 -45.38
N ILE A 16 15.12 -3.65 -45.95
CA ILE A 16 14.50 -4.88 -45.44
C ILE A 16 15.07 -5.33 -44.09
N GLU A 17 16.38 -5.22 -43.87
CA GLU A 17 16.99 -5.54 -42.58
C GLU A 17 16.46 -4.63 -41.47
N LEU A 18 16.30 -3.34 -41.76
CA LEU A 18 15.71 -2.39 -40.81
C LEU A 18 14.24 -2.71 -40.53
N LEU A 19 13.47 -3.04 -41.58
CA LEU A 19 12.03 -3.30 -41.49
C LEU A 19 11.74 -4.57 -40.65
N VAL A 20 12.51 -5.64 -40.85
CA VAL A 20 12.35 -6.88 -40.07
C VAL A 20 12.65 -6.64 -38.59
N VAL A 21 13.67 -5.84 -38.27
CA VAL A 21 14.03 -5.54 -36.88
C VAL A 21 12.92 -4.79 -36.17
N ILE A 22 12.35 -3.74 -36.78
CA ILE A 22 11.25 -3.00 -36.16
C ILE A 22 9.99 -3.87 -36.03
N ALA A 23 9.74 -4.77 -36.98
CA ALA A 23 8.60 -5.71 -36.92
C ALA A 23 8.74 -6.67 -35.73
N ILE A 24 9.94 -7.22 -35.51
CA ILE A 24 10.21 -8.09 -34.35
C ILE A 24 10.07 -7.31 -33.04
N ILE A 25 10.62 -6.09 -32.95
CA ILE A 25 10.47 -5.24 -31.76
C ILE A 25 9.00 -4.94 -31.47
N ALA A 26 8.20 -4.64 -32.50
CA ALA A 26 6.77 -4.37 -32.35
C ALA A 26 6.00 -5.58 -31.78
N ILE A 27 6.29 -6.79 -32.27
CA ILE A 27 5.68 -8.03 -31.78
C ILE A 27 6.07 -8.28 -30.32
N LEU A 28 7.36 -8.15 -29.98
CA LEU A 28 7.84 -8.35 -28.61
C LEU A 28 7.24 -7.33 -27.64
N ALA A 29 7.19 -6.06 -28.05
CA ALA A 29 6.61 -4.98 -27.25
C ALA A 29 5.10 -5.20 -27.02
N ALA A 30 4.36 -5.64 -28.05
CA ALA A 30 2.93 -5.93 -27.94
C ALA A 30 2.61 -7.01 -26.89
N ILE A 31 3.49 -8.00 -26.70
CA ILE A 31 3.34 -9.02 -25.66
C ILE A 31 3.88 -8.54 -24.30
N LEU A 32 4.97 -7.78 -24.30
CA LEU A 32 5.64 -7.34 -23.08
C LEU A 32 4.83 -6.29 -22.31
N PHE A 33 4.21 -5.32 -22.99
CA PHE A 33 3.44 -4.26 -22.35
C PHE A 33 2.28 -4.76 -21.47
N PRO A 34 1.37 -5.63 -21.95
CA PRO A 34 0.27 -6.13 -21.11
C PRO A 34 0.77 -6.97 -19.94
N VAL A 35 1.84 -7.75 -20.12
CA VAL A 35 2.44 -8.56 -19.05
C VAL A 35 3.09 -7.66 -18.00
N PHE A 36 3.84 -6.65 -18.43
CA PHE A 36 4.51 -5.70 -17.55
C PHE A 36 3.51 -4.89 -16.71
N ALA A 37 2.40 -4.46 -17.31
CA ALA A 37 1.33 -3.77 -16.59
C ALA A 37 0.74 -4.64 -15.46
N ARG A 38 0.46 -5.92 -15.75
CA ARG A 38 -0.03 -6.87 -14.74
C ARG A 38 1.01 -7.13 -13.65
N ALA A 39 2.28 -7.32 -14.03
CA ALA A 39 3.37 -7.55 -13.08
C ALA A 39 3.57 -6.35 -12.14
N ARG A 40 3.48 -5.12 -12.67
CA ARG A 40 3.54 -3.89 -11.88
C ARG A 40 2.41 -3.81 -10.87
N GLU A 41 1.19 -4.16 -11.27
CA GLU A 41 0.05 -4.16 -10.33
C GLU A 41 0.21 -5.21 -9.24
N LYS A 42 0.68 -6.42 -9.59
CA LYS A 42 0.99 -7.45 -8.57
C LYS A 42 2.08 -7.01 -7.58
N ALA A 43 3.08 -6.27 -8.04
CA ALA A 43 4.10 -5.69 -7.15
C ALA A 43 3.49 -4.66 -6.18
N ARG A 44 2.55 -3.83 -6.65
CA ARG A 44 1.82 -2.89 -5.78
C ARG A 44 0.97 -3.62 -4.75
N GLN A 45 0.18 -4.61 -5.16
CA GLN A 45 -0.61 -5.46 -4.26
C GLN A 45 0.25 -6.11 -3.18
N THR A 46 1.43 -6.64 -3.56
CA THR A 46 2.38 -7.24 -2.62
C THR A 46 2.90 -6.21 -1.61
N SER A 47 3.13 -4.98 -2.05
CA SER A 47 3.56 -3.89 -1.16
C SER A 47 2.46 -3.52 -0.15
N CYS A 48 1.20 -3.54 -0.58
CA CYS A 48 0.06 -3.27 0.31
C CYS A 48 -0.14 -4.37 1.35
N LEU A 49 -0.02 -5.63 0.95
CA LEU A 49 -0.07 -6.77 1.87
C LEU A 49 1.07 -6.71 2.90
N SER A 50 2.27 -6.36 2.46
CA SER A 50 3.41 -6.16 3.36
C SER A 50 3.17 -5.02 4.35
N GLY A 51 2.59 -3.90 3.89
CA GLY A 51 2.17 -2.80 4.75
C GLY A 51 1.15 -3.24 5.80
N LEU A 52 0.10 -3.93 5.37
CA LEU A 52 -0.94 -4.45 6.25
C LEU A 52 -0.38 -5.38 7.34
N LYS A 53 0.53 -6.29 6.97
CA LYS A 53 1.21 -7.16 7.92
C LYS A 53 2.03 -6.37 8.95
N GLN A 54 2.73 -5.32 8.52
CA GLN A 54 3.49 -4.46 9.44
C GLN A 54 2.58 -3.68 10.39
N LEU A 55 1.42 -3.23 9.93
CA LEU A 55 0.43 -2.57 10.78
C LEU A 55 -0.20 -3.53 11.79
N GLY A 56 -0.51 -4.77 11.39
CA GLY A 56 -1.01 -5.81 12.30
C GLY A 56 -0.01 -6.13 13.42
N LEU A 57 1.27 -6.26 13.09
CA LEU A 57 2.33 -6.45 14.08
C LEU A 57 2.46 -5.24 15.02
N ALA A 58 2.35 -4.02 14.49
CA ALA A 58 2.39 -2.81 15.30
C ALA A 58 1.23 -2.73 16.30
N SER A 59 0.03 -3.17 15.91
CA SER A 59 -1.11 -3.29 16.82
C SER A 59 -0.94 -4.37 17.89
N GLU A 60 -0.32 -5.49 17.55
CA GLU A 60 0.04 -6.52 18.53
C GLU A 60 1.05 -5.99 19.55
N MET A 61 2.09 -5.28 19.09
CA MET A 61 3.08 -4.63 19.97
C MET A 61 2.41 -3.61 20.90
N TYR A 62 1.50 -2.78 20.38
CA TYR A 62 0.70 -1.88 21.22
C TYR A 62 -0.07 -2.65 22.30
N THR A 63 -0.72 -3.75 21.93
CA THR A 63 -1.54 -4.53 22.86
C THR A 63 -0.69 -5.13 23.98
N GLN A 64 0.54 -5.54 23.68
CA GLN A 64 1.50 -6.04 24.68
C GLN A 64 1.98 -4.96 25.65
N ASP A 65 2.18 -3.73 25.17
CA ASP A 65 2.69 -2.62 26.00
C ASP A 65 1.59 -1.94 26.84
N TYR A 66 0.32 -2.13 26.50
CA TYR A 66 -0.84 -1.46 27.12
C TYR A 66 -1.78 -2.44 27.84
N ASP A 67 -1.27 -3.35 28.68
CA ASP A 67 -2.09 -4.27 29.52
C ASP A 67 -3.17 -5.04 28.74
N GLU A 68 -2.80 -5.58 27.57
CA GLU A 68 -3.70 -6.29 26.65
C GLU A 68 -4.88 -5.44 26.15
N MET A 69 -4.75 -4.12 26.19
CA MET A 69 -5.73 -3.20 25.62
C MET A 69 -5.52 -3.04 24.13
N LEU A 70 -6.60 -3.22 23.38
CA LEU A 70 -6.55 -3.00 21.94
C LEU A 70 -6.59 -1.50 21.59
N PRO A 71 -6.00 -1.09 20.45
CA PRO A 71 -6.06 0.30 20.00
C PRO A 71 -7.50 0.79 19.83
N ILE A 72 -7.79 2.06 20.09
CA ILE A 72 -9.13 2.62 19.84
C ILE A 72 -9.38 2.79 18.34
N GLY A 73 -10.55 2.38 17.82
CA GLY A 73 -10.90 2.61 16.41
C GLY A 73 -10.84 4.10 16.02
N TYR A 74 -11.64 4.94 16.70
CA TYR A 74 -11.52 6.39 16.66
C TYR A 74 -12.18 7.04 17.89
N ARG A 75 -11.76 8.25 18.26
CA ARG A 75 -12.35 9.06 19.33
C ARG A 75 -12.67 10.45 18.82
N GLY A 76 -13.95 10.73 18.58
CA GLY A 76 -14.43 12.08 18.30
C GLY A 76 -15.72 12.13 17.46
N PRO A 77 -16.19 13.33 17.10
CA PRO A 77 -17.51 13.53 16.49
C PRO A 77 -17.62 12.98 15.06
N THR A 78 -16.48 12.68 14.44
CA THR A 78 -16.41 12.09 13.11
C THR A 78 -15.36 10.98 13.10
N TRP A 79 -15.50 10.07 12.15
CA TRP A 79 -14.53 9.02 11.80
C TRP A 79 -13.17 9.59 11.31
N CYS A 80 -13.06 10.91 11.17
CA CYS A 80 -11.84 11.67 10.89
C CYS A 80 -11.37 12.54 12.07
N ALA A 81 -11.85 12.26 13.28
CA ALA A 81 -11.44 13.04 14.44
C ALA A 81 -9.95 12.87 14.72
N VAL A 82 -9.27 14.01 14.77
CA VAL A 82 -7.82 14.21 14.92
C VAL A 82 -7.23 13.66 16.24
N VAL A 83 -8.06 13.26 17.18
CA VAL A 83 -7.69 13.21 18.61
C VAL A 83 -7.43 11.83 19.19
N ALA A 84 -7.88 10.74 18.56
CA ALA A 84 -7.40 9.39 18.85
C ALA A 84 -7.89 8.45 17.75
N SER A 85 -7.00 7.85 16.99
CA SER A 85 -7.31 6.74 16.08
C SER A 85 -6.28 5.64 16.28
N TRP A 86 -6.65 4.40 15.94
CA TRP A 86 -5.76 3.25 16.05
C TRP A 86 -4.43 3.51 15.34
N LYS A 87 -4.46 4.27 14.23
CA LYS A 87 -3.28 4.68 13.47
C LYS A 87 -2.32 5.53 14.28
N GLN A 88 -2.83 6.44 15.13
CA GLN A 88 -2.02 7.27 16.02
C GLN A 88 -1.46 6.46 17.19
N GLU A 89 -2.27 5.57 17.76
CA GLU A 89 -1.85 4.77 18.90
C GLU A 89 -0.74 3.79 18.54
N ILE A 90 -0.77 3.23 17.33
CA ILE A 90 0.29 2.32 16.87
C ILE A 90 1.46 3.03 16.18
N LEU A 91 1.35 4.34 15.91
CA LEU A 91 2.38 5.13 15.25
C LEU A 91 3.80 4.96 15.84
N PRO A 92 4.02 4.95 17.17
CA PRO A 92 5.37 4.71 17.72
C PRO A 92 5.97 3.36 17.33
N TYR A 93 5.16 2.36 17.00
CA TYR A 93 5.60 1.03 16.56
C TYR A 93 5.80 0.96 15.03
N VAL A 94 5.34 1.98 14.29
CA VAL A 94 5.45 2.05 12.83
C VAL A 94 6.54 3.04 12.44
N LYS A 95 7.67 2.52 11.92
CA LYS A 95 8.85 3.33 11.55
C LYS A 95 8.64 4.25 10.33
N ASN A 96 7.59 4.03 9.56
CA ASN A 96 7.34 4.76 8.32
C ASN A 96 5.85 5.00 8.09
N ALA A 97 5.46 6.27 8.06
CA ALA A 97 4.08 6.69 7.84
C ALA A 97 3.57 6.30 6.42
N GLN A 98 4.45 6.08 5.45
CA GLN A 98 4.05 5.59 4.12
C GLN A 98 3.40 4.19 4.17
N LEU A 99 3.59 3.42 5.25
CA LEU A 99 3.00 2.09 5.42
C LEU A 99 1.48 2.11 5.56
N TYR A 100 0.89 3.25 5.93
CA TYR A 100 -0.57 3.41 6.00
C TYR A 100 -1.23 3.58 4.63
N VAL A 101 -0.45 3.58 3.55
CA VAL A 101 -0.89 3.89 2.18
C VAL A 101 -0.58 2.74 1.24
N CYS A 102 -1.59 2.16 0.59
CA CYS A 102 -1.39 1.20 -0.50
C CYS A 102 -1.08 1.94 -1.80
N PRO A 103 0.00 1.60 -2.52
CA PRO A 103 0.29 2.16 -3.83
C PRO A 103 -0.74 1.83 -4.93
N SER A 104 -1.65 0.88 -4.70
CA SER A 104 -2.73 0.56 -5.63
C SER A 104 -3.97 1.46 -5.45
N THR A 105 -4.10 2.19 -4.34
CA THR A 105 -5.27 3.06 -4.12
C THR A 105 -5.23 4.28 -5.05
N PRO A 106 -6.32 4.60 -5.77
CA PRO A 106 -6.42 5.83 -6.55
C PRO A 106 -6.21 7.07 -5.68
N ALA A 107 -5.43 8.04 -6.18
CA ALA A 107 -5.24 9.32 -5.50
C ALA A 107 -6.58 10.06 -5.43
N GLY A 108 -7.13 10.25 -4.22
CA GLY A 108 -8.41 10.94 -4.00
C GLY A 108 -9.35 10.31 -2.97
N GLY A 109 -8.99 9.19 -2.35
CA GLY A 109 -9.76 8.63 -1.22
C GLY A 109 -9.85 9.62 -0.06
N ALA A 110 -11.04 9.74 0.55
CA ALA A 110 -11.36 10.76 1.53
C ALA A 110 -10.26 10.90 2.59
N VAL A 111 -9.63 12.07 2.56
CA VAL A 111 -8.49 12.43 3.40
C VAL A 111 -9.06 12.94 4.71
N CYS A 112 -8.88 12.20 5.79
CA CYS A 112 -8.95 12.83 7.11
C CYS A 112 -7.91 13.95 7.14
N ALA A 113 -8.29 15.12 7.65
CA ALA A 113 -7.40 16.27 7.72
C ALA A 113 -6.11 15.83 8.40
N ALA A 114 -5.01 15.80 7.63
CA ALA A 114 -3.71 15.41 8.16
C ALA A 114 -3.35 16.34 9.31
N THR A 115 -3.06 15.76 10.45
CA THR A 115 -2.13 16.38 11.39
C THR A 115 -0.71 16.05 10.98
N ASP A 116 0.27 16.79 11.49
CA ASP A 116 1.69 16.65 11.14
C ASP A 116 2.24 15.22 11.37
N SER A 117 1.49 14.34 12.03
CA SER A 117 1.86 12.98 12.40
C SER A 117 1.12 11.85 11.65
N ILE A 118 0.10 12.13 10.81
CA ILE A 118 -0.66 11.08 10.09
C ILE A 118 -0.73 11.38 8.58
N PRO A 119 -0.38 10.42 7.70
CA PRO A 119 -0.56 10.59 6.26
C PRO A 119 -2.04 10.67 5.87
N LYS A 120 -2.28 11.49 4.86
CA LYS A 120 -3.60 11.88 4.33
C LYS A 120 -4.50 10.73 3.86
N THR A 121 -4.04 9.50 3.73
CA THR A 121 -4.75 8.46 2.97
C THR A 121 -5.14 7.29 3.87
N GLY A 122 -6.43 7.20 4.20
CA GLY A 122 -7.03 6.08 4.93
C GLY A 122 -7.20 4.84 4.06
N THR A 123 -6.11 4.29 3.54
CA THR A 123 -6.18 3.09 2.70
C THR A 123 -6.51 1.83 3.50
N PHE A 124 -5.93 1.72 4.69
CA PHE A 124 -6.22 0.63 5.61
C PHE A 124 -7.21 1.09 6.67
N GLY A 125 -8.14 0.22 7.01
CA GLY A 125 -9.12 0.42 8.06
C GLY A 125 -9.05 -0.68 9.11
N SER A 126 -9.63 -0.40 10.28
CA SER A 126 -9.80 -1.35 11.38
C SER A 126 -11.29 -1.51 11.65
N ASN A 127 -11.72 -2.66 12.16
CA ASN A 127 -13.11 -2.79 12.58
C ASN A 127 -13.44 -1.78 13.70
N ALA A 128 -14.37 -0.86 13.45
CA ALA A 128 -14.81 0.13 14.44
C ALA A 128 -15.75 -0.43 15.53
N PHE A 129 -16.22 -1.68 15.37
CA PHE A 129 -17.13 -2.35 16.30
C PHE A 129 -16.34 -3.23 17.27
N TRP A 130 -15.69 -2.59 18.22
CA TRP A 130 -14.98 -3.25 19.31
C TRP A 130 -15.96 -3.79 20.37
N SER A 131 -17.23 -3.37 20.36
CA SER A 131 -18.32 -4.03 21.10
C SER A 131 -19.59 -4.10 20.26
N GLU A 132 -20.47 -5.06 20.54
CA GLU A 132 -21.83 -5.16 19.97
C GLU A 132 -22.66 -3.88 20.19
N SER A 133 -22.29 -3.08 21.20
CA SER A 133 -22.89 -1.79 21.54
C SER A 133 -22.27 -0.58 20.83
N GLY A 134 -21.24 -0.76 19.99
CA GLY A 134 -20.57 0.32 19.27
C GLY A 134 -19.75 1.27 20.17
N SER A 135 -19.19 0.77 21.27
CA SER A 135 -18.43 1.59 22.20
C SER A 135 -17.09 2.05 21.60
N LEU A 136 -16.86 3.37 21.59
CA LEU A 136 -15.58 4.00 21.23
C LEU A 136 -14.56 3.95 22.39
N ALA A 137 -14.59 2.89 23.19
CA ALA A 137 -13.74 2.75 24.37
C ALA A 137 -12.62 1.73 24.10
N THR A 138 -11.47 1.96 24.71
CA THR A 138 -10.39 0.98 24.80
C THR A 138 -10.91 -0.27 25.53
N LEU A 139 -10.80 -1.43 24.89
CA LEU A 139 -11.26 -2.71 25.43
C LEU A 139 -10.09 -3.67 25.61
N SER A 140 -10.10 -4.42 26.71
CA SER A 140 -9.11 -5.47 26.97
C SER A 140 -9.39 -6.69 26.10
N LEU A 141 -8.33 -7.35 25.63
CA LEU A 141 -8.40 -8.61 24.88
C LEU A 141 -9.19 -9.69 25.63
N THR A 142 -9.15 -9.67 26.96
CA THR A 142 -9.86 -10.60 27.85
C THR A 142 -11.39 -10.45 27.80
N SER A 143 -11.90 -9.31 27.31
CA SER A 143 -13.35 -9.09 27.17
C SER A 143 -13.96 -9.80 25.96
N PHE A 144 -13.12 -10.35 25.07
CA PHE A 144 -13.56 -11.01 23.84
C PHE A 144 -13.59 -12.52 23.98
N THR A 145 -14.71 -13.13 23.56
CA THR A 145 -14.84 -14.60 23.48
C THR A 145 -14.01 -15.19 22.34
N GLN A 146 -13.73 -14.42 21.28
CA GLN A 146 -12.91 -14.85 20.15
C GLN A 146 -12.01 -13.71 19.63
N PRO A 147 -10.84 -13.48 20.26
CA PRO A 147 -9.99 -12.33 19.95
C PRO A 147 -9.44 -12.36 18.51
N SER A 148 -9.10 -13.54 17.99
CA SER A 148 -8.51 -13.71 16.65
C SER A 148 -9.45 -13.40 15.49
N SER A 149 -10.77 -13.33 15.73
CA SER A 149 -11.78 -12.90 14.75
C SER A 149 -12.31 -11.49 15.04
N THR A 150 -11.92 -10.89 16.17
CA THR A 150 -12.46 -9.60 16.62
C THR A 150 -11.58 -8.41 16.24
N PHE A 151 -10.27 -8.59 16.09
CA PHE A 151 -9.39 -7.52 15.60
C PHE A 151 -9.00 -7.77 14.14
N LEU A 152 -9.52 -6.92 13.25
CA LEU A 152 -9.24 -7.00 11.82
C LEU A 152 -8.79 -5.62 11.31
N ILE A 153 -7.53 -5.54 10.88
CA ILE A 153 -7.08 -4.48 9.98
C ILE A 153 -7.22 -5.02 8.55
N GLY A 154 -7.87 -4.25 7.69
CA GLY A 154 -8.09 -4.59 6.30
C GLY A 154 -7.86 -3.41 5.37
N GLU A 155 -7.82 -3.68 4.07
CA GLU A 155 -7.89 -2.62 3.06
C GLU A 155 -9.32 -2.09 2.99
N ASN A 156 -9.48 -0.77 3.04
CA ASN A 156 -10.74 -0.12 2.73
C ASN A 156 -10.91 -0.17 1.22
N GLY A 157 -11.86 -0.99 0.74
CA GLY A 157 -12.13 -1.11 -0.70
C GLY A 157 -12.37 0.26 -1.37
N GLU A 158 -12.12 0.34 -2.68
CA GLU A 158 -12.24 1.55 -3.49
C GLU A 158 -13.60 2.25 -3.29
N GLY A 159 -13.66 3.23 -2.38
CA GLY A 159 -14.87 4.02 -2.09
C GLY A 159 -15.47 3.88 -0.68
N GLY A 160 -14.91 3.08 0.22
CA GLY A 160 -15.41 2.93 1.59
C GLY A 160 -14.89 4.02 2.54
N LEU A 161 -15.80 4.79 3.14
CA LEU A 161 -15.55 5.76 4.24
C LEU A 161 -15.20 5.06 5.59
N GLY A 162 -14.49 3.94 5.55
CA GLY A 162 -14.08 3.19 6.74
C GLY A 162 -12.68 3.60 7.19
N CYS A 163 -12.50 3.88 8.47
CA CYS A 163 -11.17 3.86 9.12
C CYS A 163 -10.96 2.53 9.80
#